data_AF-A0A4Q6ALB7-F1
#
_entry.id   AF-A0A4Q6ALB7-F1
#
_cell.length_a   1.000
_cell.length_b   1.000
_cell.length_c   1.000
_cell.angle_alpha   90.00
_cell.angle_beta   90.00
_cell.angle_gamma   90.00
#
_symmetry.space_group_name_H-M   'P 1'
#
loop_
_entity.id
_entity.type
_entity.pdbx_description
1 polymer ?
#
loop_
_entity_poly.entity_id
_entity_poly.type
_entity_poly.pdbx_seq_one_letter_code
_entity_poly.pdbx_strand_id
1 'polypeptide(L)'
;AKWLQEIFHREDPTRPVTVGMDQVKATMQSGFGALLDIPGLNYRTHLYEEAYKAFPQSILLGSETASTVSSRGVYKFPVVKGVEKQYPDLQSSSYDLEYCSWSNLPEDDFVLQDDKPWVIGEFVWTGFDYLGEPTPYDDKWPSRSSYFGMADLAGLPKDRYYLYRSRWNKAEETLHLLPHWNWPGREGQTTPVFVYTSYDSAELFINGKSMGIRKKHSNGTPQERYRLMWMDVTYEPGTVKVVAFGKDGKPVAEKTMVTAGKPYQLLLEPDRTTLSADGNDISFVTVTVVDKDGNPCPDAAAQLEFSVKGAGSFRAACNGDATSLEPFHLPAMKTFSGKLVVLVQATGKAGNIALTVKGKGLKPAKVALLTK
;
A
#
# COMPACT_ATOMS: atom_id res chain seq x y z
N ALA A 1 7.14 -29.08 19.26
CA ALA A 1 6.52 -29.21 17.92
C ALA A 1 5.63 -30.44 17.85
N LYS A 2 6.19 -31.66 17.81
CA LYS A 2 5.42 -32.92 17.64
C LYS A 2 4.18 -33.03 18.51
N TRP A 3 4.31 -32.83 19.82
CA TRP A 3 3.17 -32.88 20.75
C TRP A 3 2.03 -31.92 20.37
N LEU A 4 2.33 -30.69 19.94
CA LEU A 4 1.31 -29.73 19.52
C LEU A 4 0.65 -30.16 18.20
N GLN A 5 1.44 -30.64 17.25
CA GLN A 5 0.93 -31.16 15.98
C GLN A 5 -0.02 -32.35 16.18
N GLU A 6 0.33 -33.28 17.07
CA GLU A 6 -0.52 -34.41 17.44
C GLU A 6 -1.84 -33.97 18.07
N ILE A 7 -1.84 -32.90 18.87
CA ILE A 7 -3.08 -32.30 19.39
C ILE A 7 -3.92 -31.75 18.24
N PHE A 8 -3.34 -30.97 17.32
CA PHE A 8 -4.08 -30.42 16.19
C PHE A 8 -4.68 -31.52 15.30
N HIS A 9 -3.90 -32.55 14.98
CA HIS A 9 -4.39 -33.68 14.19
C HIS A 9 -5.45 -34.51 14.92
N ARG A 10 -5.38 -34.61 16.25
CA ARG A 10 -6.41 -35.29 17.05
C ARG A 10 -7.73 -34.52 17.03
N GLU A 11 -7.69 -33.21 17.21
CA GLU A 11 -8.90 -32.36 17.27
C GLU A 11 -9.49 -32.08 15.89
N ASP A 12 -8.63 -31.86 14.89
CA ASP A 12 -9.02 -31.63 13.49
C ASP A 12 -7.97 -32.19 12.52
N PRO A 13 -8.13 -33.45 12.05
CA PRO A 13 -7.22 -34.06 11.09
C PRO A 13 -7.39 -33.52 9.66
N THR A 14 -8.37 -32.65 9.40
CA THR A 14 -8.69 -32.19 8.04
C THR A 14 -7.84 -31.01 7.57
N ARG A 15 -7.05 -30.41 8.48
CA ARG A 15 -6.23 -29.22 8.19
C ARG A 15 -4.75 -29.47 8.47
N PRO A 16 -3.85 -29.11 7.54
CA PRO A 16 -2.41 -29.24 7.76
C PRO A 16 -1.91 -28.24 8.81
N VAL A 17 -0.94 -28.67 9.60
CA VAL A 17 -0.26 -27.87 10.60
C VAL A 17 0.95 -27.18 9.98
N THR A 18 1.03 -25.86 10.17
CA THR A 18 2.16 -25.02 9.76
C THR A 18 2.66 -24.16 10.92
N VAL A 19 3.80 -23.51 10.72
CA VAL A 19 4.44 -22.57 11.66
C VAL A 19 5.33 -21.62 10.88
N GLY A 20 5.44 -20.37 11.32
CA GLY A 20 6.41 -19.43 10.77
C GLY A 20 7.79 -19.61 11.38
N MET A 21 8.80 -19.78 10.53
CA MET A 21 10.18 -20.07 10.95
C MET A 21 11.16 -19.03 10.37
N ASP A 22 11.65 -18.11 11.19
CA ASP A 22 12.62 -17.07 10.77
C ASP A 22 14.08 -17.57 10.84
N GLN A 23 14.38 -18.47 11.78
CA GLN A 23 15.70 -19.11 11.93
C GLN A 23 15.89 -20.28 10.97
N VAL A 24 15.69 -20.05 9.66
CA VAL A 24 15.61 -21.09 8.61
C VAL A 24 16.75 -22.12 8.66
N LYS A 25 18.00 -21.69 8.89
CA LYS A 25 19.13 -22.63 9.01
C LYS A 25 19.03 -23.55 10.23
N ALA A 26 18.62 -23.01 11.37
CA ALA A 26 18.45 -23.80 12.59
C ALA A 26 17.28 -24.78 12.46
N THR A 27 16.20 -24.42 11.77
CA THR A 27 15.06 -25.31 11.57
C THR A 27 15.36 -26.46 10.61
N MET A 28 16.23 -26.25 9.62
CA MET A 28 16.82 -27.32 8.82
C MET A 28 17.71 -28.24 9.66
N GLN A 29 18.68 -27.70 10.40
CA GLN A 29 19.66 -28.48 11.17
C GLN A 29 19.04 -29.32 12.28
N SER A 30 18.02 -28.78 12.96
CA SER A 30 17.33 -29.48 14.05
C SER A 30 16.30 -30.51 13.57
N GLY A 31 15.97 -30.54 12.27
CA GLY A 31 14.85 -31.32 11.74
C GLY A 31 13.47 -30.77 12.14
N PHE A 32 13.39 -29.58 12.74
CA PHE A 32 12.13 -29.00 13.18
C PHE A 32 11.17 -28.78 12.01
N GLY A 33 11.64 -28.21 10.90
CA GLY A 33 10.78 -27.98 9.72
C GLY A 33 10.28 -29.27 9.07
N ALA A 34 11.02 -30.37 9.20
CA ALA A 34 10.63 -31.69 8.70
C ALA A 34 9.48 -32.34 9.48
N LEU A 35 9.14 -31.82 10.66
CA LEU A 35 8.00 -32.31 11.45
C LEU A 35 6.66 -31.79 10.94
N LEU A 36 6.62 -30.60 10.34
CA LEU A 36 5.39 -29.86 10.02
C LEU A 36 4.73 -30.42 8.74
N ASP A 37 3.42 -30.26 8.57
CA ASP A 37 2.77 -30.70 7.32
C ASP A 37 3.09 -29.75 6.17
N ILE A 38 3.14 -28.45 6.48
CA ILE A 38 3.58 -27.39 5.56
C ILE A 38 4.67 -26.57 6.26
N PRO A 39 5.93 -26.64 5.80
CA PRO A 39 7.00 -25.80 6.34
C PRO A 39 6.81 -24.34 5.91
N GLY A 40 6.51 -23.47 6.87
CA GLY A 40 6.41 -22.03 6.69
C GLY A 40 7.73 -21.33 7.04
N LEU A 41 8.29 -20.55 6.12
CA LEU A 41 9.51 -19.78 6.34
C LEU A 41 9.21 -18.28 6.39
N ASN A 42 9.65 -17.63 7.47
CA ASN A 42 9.60 -16.18 7.58
C ASN A 42 10.86 -15.61 6.91
N TYR A 43 10.66 -14.77 5.90
CA TYR A 43 11.68 -14.05 5.16
C TYR A 43 12.70 -14.98 4.49
N ARG A 44 13.97 -14.53 4.40
CA ARG A 44 15.13 -15.36 4.01
C ARG A 44 14.90 -16.14 2.71
N THR A 45 14.27 -15.52 1.72
CA THR A 45 13.99 -16.09 0.39
C THR A 45 15.21 -16.74 -0.26
N HIS A 46 16.40 -16.17 -0.07
CA HIS A 46 17.67 -16.73 -0.53
C HIS A 46 18.03 -18.13 0.02
N LEU A 47 17.35 -18.61 1.08
CA LEU A 47 17.53 -19.94 1.66
C LEU A 47 16.47 -20.96 1.21
N TYR A 48 15.48 -20.56 0.42
CA TYR A 48 14.35 -21.44 0.07
C TYR A 48 14.78 -22.67 -0.71
N GLU A 49 15.74 -22.57 -1.63
CA GLU A 49 16.23 -23.74 -2.36
C GLU A 49 17.00 -24.72 -1.46
N GLU A 50 17.71 -24.22 -0.45
CA GLU A 50 18.39 -25.06 0.54
C GLU A 50 17.36 -25.79 1.42
N ALA A 51 16.36 -25.04 1.91
CA ALA A 51 15.26 -25.56 2.70
C ALA A 51 14.43 -26.60 1.95
N TYR A 52 14.12 -26.35 0.67
CA TYR A 52 13.39 -27.29 -0.18
C TYR A 52 14.11 -28.64 -0.33
N LYS A 53 15.46 -28.62 -0.37
CA LYS A 53 16.26 -29.86 -0.42
C LYS A 53 16.35 -30.55 0.94
N ALA A 54 16.29 -29.80 2.02
CA ALA A 54 16.42 -30.32 3.39
C ALA A 54 15.10 -30.90 3.93
N PHE A 55 13.96 -30.33 3.54
CA PHE A 55 12.65 -30.71 4.06
C PHE A 55 11.95 -31.76 3.17
N PRO A 56 11.31 -32.79 3.74
CA PRO A 56 10.73 -33.89 2.97
C PRO A 56 9.40 -33.57 2.26
N GLN A 57 8.73 -32.47 2.61
CA GLN A 57 7.35 -32.17 2.17
C GLN A 57 7.24 -31.77 0.69
N SER A 58 8.37 -31.44 0.04
CA SER A 58 8.41 -31.00 -1.37
C SER A 58 7.55 -29.77 -1.67
N ILE A 59 7.25 -28.95 -0.65
CA ILE A 59 6.58 -27.66 -0.74
C ILE A 59 7.16 -26.72 0.33
N LEU A 60 7.10 -25.42 0.08
CA LEU A 60 7.43 -24.36 1.03
C LEU A 60 6.37 -23.25 0.97
N LEU A 61 6.02 -22.69 2.13
CA LEU A 61 5.18 -21.51 2.25
C LEU A 61 6.03 -20.34 2.74
N GLY A 62 5.94 -19.17 2.10
CA GLY A 62 6.42 -17.93 2.71
C GLY A 62 5.46 -17.48 3.79
N SER A 63 5.66 -17.90 5.04
CA SER A 63 4.73 -17.61 6.13
C SER A 63 4.78 -16.16 6.61
N GLU A 64 5.83 -15.44 6.27
CA GLU A 64 5.96 -13.99 6.47
C GLU A 64 6.97 -13.45 5.43
N THR A 65 6.60 -12.50 4.57
CA THR A 65 7.45 -12.06 3.44
C THR A 65 7.54 -10.54 3.30
N ALA A 66 8.48 -10.09 2.46
CA ALA A 66 8.80 -8.71 2.11
C ALA A 66 9.24 -7.77 3.25
N SER A 67 8.40 -7.49 4.26
CA SER A 67 8.67 -6.45 5.28
C SER A 67 9.26 -5.15 4.69
N THR A 68 8.79 -4.80 3.49
CA THR A 68 9.15 -3.60 2.77
C THR A 68 8.46 -2.42 3.46
N VAL A 69 9.08 -1.26 3.53
CA VAL A 69 8.54 -0.10 4.26
C VAL A 69 8.18 1.03 3.29
N SER A 70 7.05 1.70 3.52
CA SER A 70 6.63 2.86 2.74
C SER A 70 5.65 3.72 3.51
N SER A 71 5.70 5.04 3.27
CA SER A 71 4.69 6.00 3.74
C SER A 71 3.86 6.50 2.56
N ARG A 72 2.54 6.47 2.67
CA ARG A 72 1.62 6.83 1.57
C ARG A 72 1.96 8.20 0.97
N GLY A 73 2.24 8.23 -0.34
CA GLY A 73 2.45 9.49 -1.07
C GLY A 73 3.74 10.23 -0.72
N VAL A 74 4.70 9.58 -0.05
CA VAL A 74 6.03 10.14 0.24
C VAL A 74 7.04 9.52 -0.71
N TYR A 75 7.84 10.34 -1.40
CA TYR A 75 8.87 9.84 -2.32
C TYR A 75 10.23 10.47 -2.04
N LYS A 76 11.26 9.63 -1.95
CA LYS A 76 12.63 10.03 -1.61
C LYS A 76 13.53 9.98 -2.83
N PHE A 77 14.49 10.89 -2.90
CA PHE A 77 15.50 10.96 -3.95
C PHE A 77 16.91 10.96 -3.33
N PRO A 78 17.92 10.33 -3.98
CA PRO A 78 17.80 9.55 -5.21
C PRO A 78 17.04 8.23 -5.02
N VAL A 79 16.40 7.74 -6.08
CA VAL A 79 15.61 6.50 -6.07
C VAL A 79 16.53 5.31 -6.20
N VAL A 80 16.83 4.67 -5.07
CA VAL A 80 17.79 3.56 -4.97
C VAL A 80 17.34 2.54 -3.94
N LYS A 81 17.61 1.25 -4.20
CA LYS A 81 17.39 0.17 -3.23
C LYS A 81 18.10 0.49 -1.91
N GLY A 82 17.45 0.18 -0.80
CA GLY A 82 17.92 0.52 0.54
C GLY A 82 17.51 -0.50 1.58
N VAL A 83 18.39 -0.73 2.55
CA VAL A 83 18.13 -1.58 3.72
C VAL A 83 18.07 -0.66 4.94
N GLU A 84 17.00 -0.76 5.73
CA GLU A 84 16.79 0.05 6.95
C GLU A 84 17.05 1.55 6.78
N LYS A 85 16.66 2.11 5.62
CA LYS A 85 16.83 3.54 5.38
C LYS A 85 15.92 4.35 6.29
N GLN A 86 16.52 5.33 6.95
CA GLN A 86 15.84 6.33 7.76
C GLN A 86 16.00 7.73 7.14
N TYR A 87 15.00 8.58 7.31
CA TYR A 87 14.96 9.95 6.84
C TYR A 87 14.62 10.92 7.98
N PRO A 88 15.07 12.19 7.92
CA PRO A 88 14.83 13.17 9.00
C PRO A 88 13.35 13.47 9.29
N ASP A 89 12.46 13.27 8.32
CA ASP A 89 11.02 13.46 8.48
C ASP A 89 10.30 12.22 9.01
N LEU A 90 11.04 11.14 9.32
CA LEU A 90 10.53 9.88 9.84
C LEU A 90 9.48 9.23 8.91
N GLN A 91 9.66 9.37 7.60
CA GLN A 91 8.82 8.73 6.59
C GLN A 91 9.65 7.83 5.66
N SER A 92 9.06 6.76 5.14
CA SER A 92 9.70 5.84 4.20
C SER A 92 9.23 6.08 2.77
N SER A 93 10.08 5.80 1.78
CA SER A 93 9.72 6.07 0.38
C SER A 93 8.67 5.10 -0.18
N SER A 94 7.67 5.62 -0.89
CA SER A 94 6.66 4.88 -1.65
C SER A 94 7.14 4.40 -3.04
N TYR A 95 8.45 4.44 -3.31
CA TYR A 95 8.99 3.73 -4.48
C TYR A 95 9.12 2.22 -4.22
N ASP A 96 8.83 1.76 -3.00
CA ASP A 96 8.91 0.35 -2.60
C ASP A 96 10.28 -0.28 -2.92
N LEU A 97 11.34 0.47 -2.63
CA LEU A 97 12.74 0.03 -2.78
C LEU A 97 13.48 -0.02 -1.43
N GLU A 98 12.75 0.15 -0.33
CA GLU A 98 13.27 0.18 1.04
C GLU A 98 12.63 -0.95 1.86
N TYR A 99 13.44 -1.71 2.58
CA TYR A 99 12.99 -2.87 3.35
C TYR A 99 13.86 -3.07 4.59
N CYS A 100 13.35 -3.85 5.55
CA CYS A 100 14.06 -4.14 6.79
C CYS A 100 15.25 -5.08 6.59
N SER A 101 16.23 -5.04 7.50
CA SER A 101 17.49 -5.81 7.35
C SER A 101 17.31 -7.31 7.26
N TRP A 102 16.21 -7.83 7.79
CA TRP A 102 15.88 -9.25 7.77
C TRP A 102 15.13 -9.70 6.51
N SER A 103 14.73 -8.80 5.62
CA SER A 103 13.83 -9.15 4.52
C SER A 103 14.35 -8.73 3.14
N ASN A 104 13.45 -8.39 2.23
CA ASN A 104 13.69 -8.26 0.80
C ASN A 104 12.59 -7.42 0.15
N LEU A 105 12.65 -7.20 -1.16
CA LEU A 105 11.55 -6.54 -1.87
C LEU A 105 10.50 -7.56 -2.32
N PRO A 106 9.25 -7.17 -2.58
CA PRO A 106 8.19 -8.09 -3.02
C PRO A 106 8.57 -8.90 -4.25
N GLU A 107 9.37 -8.33 -5.16
CA GLU A 107 9.75 -9.03 -6.38
C GLU A 107 10.63 -10.25 -6.12
N ASP A 108 11.42 -10.24 -5.05
CA ASP A 108 12.26 -11.39 -4.70
C ASP A 108 11.38 -12.61 -4.35
N ASP A 109 10.25 -12.39 -3.65
CA ASP A 109 9.23 -13.42 -3.38
C ASP A 109 8.45 -13.82 -4.65
N PHE A 110 8.09 -12.84 -5.49
CA PHE A 110 7.37 -13.10 -6.73
C PHE A 110 8.18 -13.97 -7.70
N VAL A 111 9.48 -13.68 -7.85
CA VAL A 111 10.38 -14.49 -8.68
C VAL A 111 10.36 -15.94 -8.23
N LEU A 112 10.46 -16.21 -6.92
CA LEU A 112 10.43 -17.58 -6.42
C LEU A 112 9.09 -18.26 -6.68
N GLN A 113 7.97 -17.58 -6.44
CA GLN A 113 6.65 -18.14 -6.70
C GLN A 113 6.40 -18.44 -8.19
N ASP A 114 6.88 -17.57 -9.08
CA ASP A 114 6.69 -17.75 -10.53
C ASP A 114 7.63 -18.82 -11.10
N ASP A 115 8.86 -18.91 -10.59
CA ASP A 115 9.90 -19.80 -11.16
C ASP A 115 9.99 -21.16 -10.45
N LYS A 116 9.47 -21.27 -9.22
CA LYS A 116 9.57 -22.47 -8.38
C LYS A 116 8.17 -22.93 -7.94
N PRO A 117 7.56 -23.91 -8.63
CA PRO A 117 6.19 -24.35 -8.35
C PRO A 117 6.00 -24.98 -6.95
N TRP A 118 7.09 -25.31 -6.26
CA TRP A 118 7.06 -25.78 -4.88
C TRP A 118 6.96 -24.65 -3.84
N VAL A 119 7.05 -23.38 -4.24
CA VAL A 119 6.69 -22.23 -3.40
C VAL A 119 5.20 -21.98 -3.56
N ILE A 120 4.41 -22.42 -2.59
CA ILE A 120 2.95 -22.50 -2.74
C ILE A 120 2.23 -21.16 -2.51
N GLY A 121 2.95 -20.14 -2.07
CA GLY A 121 2.41 -18.80 -1.84
C GLY A 121 3.16 -18.05 -0.76
N GLU A 122 2.57 -16.94 -0.31
CA GLU A 122 3.13 -16.06 0.71
C GLU A 122 2.07 -15.41 1.61
N PHE A 123 2.51 -14.94 2.77
CA PHE A 123 1.80 -14.01 3.65
C PHE A 123 2.66 -12.76 3.84
N VAL A 124 2.33 -11.70 3.11
CA VAL A 124 3.08 -10.44 3.11
C VAL A 124 2.97 -9.76 4.47
N TRP A 125 4.09 -9.29 5.02
CA TRP A 125 4.14 -8.38 6.16
C TRP A 125 4.13 -6.92 5.67
N THR A 126 3.01 -6.19 5.70
CA THR A 126 1.63 -6.59 6.07
C THR A 126 0.61 -6.15 5.03
N GLY A 127 -0.64 -6.63 5.16
CA GLY A 127 -1.76 -6.11 4.37
C GLY A 127 -2.08 -4.65 4.70
N PHE A 128 -2.26 -4.34 5.98
CA PHE A 128 -2.55 -3.01 6.51
C PHE A 128 -1.49 -2.61 7.52
N ASP A 129 -1.23 -1.31 7.63
CA ASP A 129 -0.50 -0.80 8.78
C ASP A 129 -1.28 -1.02 10.08
N TYR A 130 -0.54 -1.10 11.18
CA TYR A 130 -1.03 -1.31 12.53
C TYR A 130 -0.30 -0.40 13.52
N LEU A 131 -0.85 -0.25 14.73
CA LEU A 131 -0.25 0.56 15.79
C LEU A 131 0.98 -0.12 16.39
N GLY A 132 2.01 0.65 16.74
CA GLY A 132 3.29 0.13 17.21
C GLY A 132 4.23 -0.27 16.06
N GLU A 133 5.34 -0.91 16.43
CA GLU A 133 6.39 -1.41 15.51
C GLU A 133 6.71 -0.46 14.34
N PRO A 134 7.13 0.80 14.63
CA PRO A 134 7.33 1.81 13.61
C PRO A 134 8.64 1.62 12.84
N THR A 135 9.10 0.39 12.61
CA THR A 135 10.34 0.11 11.90
C THR A 135 10.39 0.80 10.53
N PRO A 136 11.50 1.47 10.17
CA PRO A 136 12.83 1.45 10.82
C PRO A 136 13.02 2.48 11.94
N TYR A 137 11.95 3.10 12.43
CA TYR A 137 11.97 4.20 13.38
C TYR A 137 11.57 3.78 14.80
N ASP A 138 11.84 2.53 15.19
CA ASP A 138 11.45 1.94 16.49
C ASP A 138 11.87 2.77 17.71
N ASP A 139 12.98 3.51 17.59
CA ASP A 139 13.54 4.37 18.62
C ASP A 139 13.28 5.87 18.40
N LYS A 140 12.43 6.25 17.43
CA LYS A 140 12.20 7.66 17.06
C LYS A 140 10.77 8.10 17.34
N TRP A 141 10.60 8.90 18.40
CA TRP A 141 9.37 9.68 18.59
C TRP A 141 9.29 10.81 17.55
N PRO A 142 8.11 11.15 16.98
CA PRO A 142 6.76 10.65 17.32
C PRO A 142 6.27 9.46 16.49
N SER A 143 7.15 8.68 15.86
CA SER A 143 6.72 7.50 15.11
C SER A 143 6.10 6.45 16.03
N ARG A 144 4.88 6.03 15.72
CA ARG A 144 4.04 5.22 16.62
C ARG A 144 3.17 4.16 15.93
N SER A 145 3.26 4.02 14.61
CA SER A 145 2.59 2.96 13.86
C SER A 145 3.48 2.48 12.73
N SER A 146 3.16 1.31 12.20
CA SER A 146 3.99 0.63 11.22
C SER A 146 4.08 1.35 9.87
N TYR A 147 5.06 0.94 9.07
CA TYR A 147 5.25 1.34 7.68
C TYR A 147 5.13 0.17 6.68
N PHE A 148 4.83 -1.04 7.19
CA PHE A 148 4.85 -2.30 6.44
C PHE A 148 3.66 -2.49 5.49
N GLY A 149 2.52 -1.90 5.84
CA GLY A 149 1.24 -2.17 5.19
C GLY A 149 1.23 -1.77 3.73
N MET A 150 0.59 -2.59 2.88
CA MET A 150 0.21 -2.21 1.52
C MET A 150 -0.87 -1.10 1.53
N ALA A 151 -1.73 -1.10 2.54
CA ALA A 151 -2.60 0.02 2.89
C ALA A 151 -2.15 0.66 4.20
N ASP A 152 -2.38 1.96 4.35
CA ASP A 152 -2.09 2.67 5.59
C ASP A 152 -3.11 2.35 6.71
N LEU A 153 -2.90 2.92 7.89
CA LEU A 153 -3.76 2.70 9.05
C LEU A 153 -5.20 3.21 8.84
N ALA A 154 -5.40 4.15 7.90
CA ALA A 154 -6.71 4.64 7.50
C ALA A 154 -7.37 3.75 6.43
N GLY A 155 -6.68 2.70 5.97
CA GLY A 155 -7.10 1.81 4.91
C GLY A 155 -6.92 2.38 3.50
N LEU A 156 -6.19 3.48 3.36
CA LEU A 156 -5.88 4.05 2.05
C LEU A 156 -4.72 3.28 1.42
N PRO A 157 -4.84 2.81 0.16
CA PRO A 157 -3.78 2.06 -0.49
C PRO A 157 -2.53 2.93 -0.69
N LYS A 158 -1.36 2.38 -0.36
CA LYS A 158 -0.04 2.88 -0.78
C LYS A 158 0.25 2.39 -2.20
N ASP A 159 1.33 2.88 -2.81
CA ASP A 159 1.71 2.48 -4.16
C ASP A 159 1.91 0.95 -4.31
N ARG A 160 2.48 0.31 -3.28
CA ARG A 160 2.70 -1.14 -3.24
C ARG A 160 1.45 -1.97 -3.41
N TYR A 161 0.30 -1.49 -2.93
CA TYR A 161 -0.98 -2.18 -3.16
C TYR A 161 -1.20 -2.47 -4.64
N TYR A 162 -0.85 -1.52 -5.52
CA TYR A 162 -1.01 -1.67 -6.95
C TYR A 162 0.04 -2.56 -7.59
N LEU A 163 1.25 -2.68 -7.01
CA LEU A 163 2.23 -3.68 -7.43
C LEU A 163 1.66 -5.09 -7.24
N TYR A 164 1.16 -5.40 -6.04
CA TYR A 164 0.51 -6.69 -5.76
C TYR A 164 -0.76 -6.89 -6.60
N ARG A 165 -1.65 -5.89 -6.67
CA ARG A 165 -2.89 -5.98 -7.48
C ARG A 165 -2.58 -6.28 -8.95
N SER A 166 -1.52 -5.68 -9.50
CA SER A 166 -1.12 -5.92 -10.90
C SER A 166 -0.67 -7.35 -11.18
N ARG A 167 -0.17 -8.06 -10.17
CA ARG A 167 0.23 -9.47 -10.26
C ARG A 167 -0.92 -10.40 -9.90
N TRP A 168 -1.63 -10.15 -8.80
CA TRP A 168 -2.58 -11.08 -8.19
C TRP A 168 -4.01 -10.97 -8.71
N ASN A 169 -4.49 -9.76 -9.02
CA ASN A 169 -5.86 -9.63 -9.51
C ASN A 169 -5.90 -9.92 -11.02
N LYS A 170 -6.41 -11.10 -11.37
CA LYS A 170 -6.60 -11.52 -12.77
C LYS A 170 -7.96 -11.13 -13.34
N ALA A 171 -8.88 -10.64 -12.50
CA ALA A 171 -10.23 -10.27 -12.89
C ALA A 171 -10.35 -8.80 -13.31
N GLU A 172 -9.46 -7.93 -12.82
CA GLU A 172 -9.47 -6.50 -13.12
C GLU A 172 -8.09 -5.98 -13.49
N GLU A 173 -8.07 -5.09 -14.48
CA GLU A 173 -6.84 -4.45 -14.94
C GLU A 173 -6.27 -3.50 -13.89
N THR A 174 -4.94 -3.43 -13.82
CA THR A 174 -4.21 -2.44 -13.03
C THR A 174 -3.39 -1.58 -13.98
N LEU A 175 -3.53 -0.26 -13.88
CA LEU A 175 -2.63 0.72 -14.46
C LEU A 175 -2.45 1.83 -13.43
N HIS A 176 -1.33 1.79 -12.71
CA HIS A 176 -1.02 2.69 -11.62
C HIS A 176 0.30 3.42 -11.86
N LEU A 177 0.27 4.74 -11.72
CA LEU A 177 1.38 5.65 -12.01
C LEU A 177 1.86 6.25 -10.69
N LEU A 178 3.19 6.26 -10.50
CA LEU A 178 3.84 6.93 -9.37
C LEU A 178 5.16 7.58 -9.83
N PRO A 179 5.65 8.63 -9.16
CA PRO A 179 5.08 9.28 -7.97
C PRO A 179 3.96 10.27 -8.32
N HIS A 180 3.56 11.14 -7.38
CA HIS A 180 2.79 12.36 -7.72
C HIS A 180 3.62 13.32 -8.59
N TRP A 181 2.97 14.31 -9.24
CA TRP A 181 3.65 15.28 -10.13
C TRP A 181 3.65 16.71 -9.61
N ASN A 182 3.90 16.87 -8.31
CA ASN A 182 3.97 18.16 -7.61
C ASN A 182 5.30 18.24 -6.88
N TRP A 183 6.30 18.83 -7.52
CA TRP A 183 7.68 18.87 -6.98
C TRP A 183 8.24 20.30 -6.99
N PRO A 184 7.67 21.22 -6.18
CA PRO A 184 8.12 22.61 -6.17
C PRO A 184 9.61 22.70 -5.83
N GLY A 185 10.37 23.42 -6.67
CA GLY A 185 11.82 23.59 -6.50
C GLY A 185 12.67 22.45 -7.07
N ARG A 186 12.06 21.43 -7.67
CA ARG A 186 12.76 20.34 -8.38
C ARG A 186 12.66 20.46 -9.90
N GLU A 187 12.20 21.59 -10.43
CA GLU A 187 12.13 21.83 -11.88
C GLU A 187 13.50 21.57 -12.53
N GLY A 188 13.52 20.75 -13.57
CA GLY A 188 14.77 20.37 -14.24
C GLY A 188 15.56 19.24 -13.56
N GLN A 189 15.14 18.75 -12.39
CA GLN A 189 15.80 17.62 -11.72
C GLN A 189 15.19 16.27 -12.13
N THR A 190 16.01 15.22 -12.07
CA THR A 190 15.56 13.85 -12.30
C THR A 190 14.56 13.41 -11.25
N THR A 191 13.41 12.92 -11.72
CA THR A 191 12.28 12.40 -10.95
C THR A 191 11.80 11.12 -11.62
N PRO A 192 12.31 9.94 -11.22
CA PRO A 192 11.91 8.67 -11.82
C PRO A 192 10.39 8.46 -11.81
N VAL A 193 9.86 7.83 -12.84
CA VAL A 193 8.44 7.49 -12.94
C VAL A 193 8.30 5.99 -13.06
N PHE A 194 7.55 5.38 -12.15
CA PHE A 194 7.25 3.95 -12.18
C PHE A 194 5.77 3.74 -12.52
N VAL A 195 5.51 2.63 -13.19
CA VAL A 195 4.16 2.16 -13.49
C VAL A 195 4.03 0.71 -13.02
N TYR A 196 3.07 0.48 -12.12
CA TYR A 196 2.62 -0.85 -11.74
C TYR A 196 1.38 -1.19 -12.56
N THR A 197 1.45 -2.27 -13.33
CA THR A 197 0.47 -2.53 -14.37
C THR A 197 0.26 -4.02 -14.62
N SER A 198 -0.96 -4.45 -14.91
CA SER A 198 -1.24 -5.83 -15.36
C SER A 198 -0.79 -6.07 -16.81
N TYR A 199 -0.44 -5.01 -17.54
CA TYR A 199 0.05 -5.07 -18.91
C TYR A 199 1.56 -5.34 -18.98
N ASP A 200 2.03 -5.81 -20.14
CA ASP A 200 3.44 -6.12 -20.38
C ASP A 200 4.26 -4.87 -20.75
N SER A 201 3.62 -3.83 -21.27
CA SER A 201 4.30 -2.63 -21.73
C SER A 201 3.44 -1.38 -21.69
N ALA A 202 4.10 -0.23 -21.59
CA ALA A 202 3.46 1.08 -21.65
C ALA A 202 4.43 2.15 -22.15
N GLU A 203 3.88 3.25 -22.65
CA GLU A 203 4.60 4.46 -23.02
C GLU A 203 4.26 5.59 -22.06
N LEU A 204 5.29 6.30 -21.62
CA LEU A 204 5.15 7.46 -20.75
C LEU A 204 5.27 8.75 -21.56
N PHE A 205 4.45 9.74 -21.25
CA PHE A 205 4.48 11.06 -21.84
C PHE A 205 4.53 12.13 -20.75
N ILE A 206 5.44 13.09 -20.89
CA ILE A 206 5.50 14.32 -20.08
C ILE A 206 5.17 15.49 -20.99
N ASN A 207 4.09 16.21 -20.69
CA ASN A 207 3.62 17.35 -21.50
C ASN A 207 3.47 17.00 -22.99
N GLY A 208 3.00 15.78 -23.28
CA GLY A 208 2.81 15.26 -24.64
C GLY A 208 4.08 14.73 -25.32
N LYS A 209 5.26 14.90 -24.72
CA LYS A 209 6.52 14.33 -25.22
C LYS A 209 6.73 12.91 -24.71
N SER A 210 6.95 11.96 -25.60
CA SER A 210 7.25 10.57 -25.26
C SER A 210 8.59 10.45 -24.53
N MET A 211 8.59 9.66 -23.46
CA MET A 211 9.77 9.19 -22.71
C MET A 211 10.16 7.76 -23.12
N GLY A 212 9.58 7.25 -24.21
CA GLY A 212 9.81 5.90 -24.72
C GLY A 212 8.93 4.83 -24.08
N ILE A 213 8.86 3.69 -24.76
CA ILE A 213 8.14 2.49 -24.33
C ILE A 213 9.02 1.69 -23.37
N ARG A 214 8.45 1.24 -22.24
CA ARG A 214 9.06 0.24 -21.36
C ARG A 214 8.27 -1.05 -21.43
N LYS A 215 8.97 -2.18 -21.31
CA LYS A 215 8.40 -3.52 -21.27
C LYS A 215 8.89 -4.25 -20.03
N LYS A 216 8.08 -5.15 -19.49
CA LYS A 216 8.53 -6.11 -18.49
C LYS A 216 9.42 -7.14 -19.15
N HIS A 217 10.47 -7.55 -18.47
CA HIS A 217 11.46 -8.49 -18.97
C HIS A 217 11.54 -9.70 -18.04
N SER A 218 11.06 -10.86 -18.47
CA SER A 218 11.08 -12.10 -17.65
C SER A 218 12.48 -12.50 -17.17
N ASN A 219 13.50 -12.18 -17.97
CA ASN A 219 14.91 -12.49 -17.69
C ASN A 219 15.70 -11.27 -17.17
N GLY A 220 15.00 -10.18 -16.82
CA GLY A 220 15.62 -8.99 -16.24
C GLY A 220 15.85 -9.12 -14.73
N THR A 221 16.25 -8.02 -14.11
CA THR A 221 16.25 -7.91 -12.64
C THR A 221 14.84 -8.16 -12.08
N PRO A 222 14.71 -8.52 -10.78
CA PRO A 222 13.39 -8.69 -10.17
C PRO A 222 12.46 -7.48 -10.40
N GLN A 223 12.97 -6.25 -10.30
CA GLN A 223 12.17 -5.05 -10.56
C GLN A 223 11.73 -4.93 -12.03
N GLU A 224 12.58 -5.25 -13.00
CA GLU A 224 12.23 -5.23 -14.43
C GLU A 224 11.22 -6.30 -14.84
N ARG A 225 11.06 -7.38 -14.05
CA ARG A 225 10.02 -8.39 -14.27
C ARG A 225 8.63 -7.87 -13.95
N TYR A 226 8.49 -6.96 -12.98
CA TYR A 226 7.17 -6.58 -12.44
C TYR A 226 6.85 -5.09 -12.51
N ARG A 227 7.82 -4.22 -12.80
CA ARG A 227 7.66 -2.76 -12.88
C ARG A 227 8.06 -2.24 -14.25
N LEU A 228 7.37 -1.21 -14.72
CA LEU A 228 7.86 -0.37 -15.80
C LEU A 228 8.49 0.88 -15.19
N MET A 229 9.77 1.14 -15.48
CA MET A 229 10.54 2.18 -14.82
C MET A 229 11.20 3.11 -15.83
N TRP A 230 10.98 4.41 -15.68
CA TRP A 230 11.71 5.46 -16.37
C TRP A 230 12.56 6.21 -15.33
N MET A 231 13.86 5.90 -15.29
CA MET A 231 14.76 6.45 -14.27
C MET A 231 15.21 7.89 -14.55
N ASP A 232 15.22 8.31 -15.82
CA ASP A 232 15.84 9.57 -16.25
C ASP A 232 14.81 10.62 -16.68
N VAL A 233 13.63 10.64 -16.05
CA VAL A 233 12.59 11.64 -16.37
C VAL A 233 12.92 12.95 -15.67
N THR A 234 12.99 14.04 -16.43
CA THR A 234 13.15 15.39 -15.87
C THR A 234 11.79 15.93 -15.42
N TYR A 235 11.71 16.46 -14.20
CA TYR A 235 10.48 17.07 -13.71
C TYR A 235 10.22 18.42 -14.39
N GLU A 236 9.03 18.51 -14.99
CA GLU A 236 8.42 19.72 -15.54
C GLU A 236 6.94 19.73 -15.12
N PRO A 237 6.45 20.81 -14.47
CA PRO A 237 5.03 20.93 -14.15
C PRO A 237 4.14 20.73 -15.37
N GLY A 238 3.01 20.07 -15.20
CA GLY A 238 2.03 19.84 -16.26
C GLY A 238 1.40 18.46 -16.17
N THR A 239 1.40 17.73 -17.29
CA THR A 239 0.67 16.47 -17.43
C THR A 239 1.61 15.29 -17.62
N VAL A 240 1.44 14.27 -16.79
CA VAL A 240 2.03 12.94 -16.97
C VAL A 240 0.94 12.01 -17.47
N LYS A 241 1.16 11.38 -18.62
CA LYS A 241 0.25 10.38 -19.17
C LYS A 241 0.99 9.08 -19.40
N VAL A 242 0.38 7.97 -19.04
CA VAL A 242 0.84 6.64 -19.42
C VAL A 242 -0.22 5.99 -20.31
N VAL A 243 0.24 5.34 -21.38
CA VAL A 243 -0.59 4.53 -22.29
C VAL A 243 -0.08 3.10 -22.26
N ALA A 244 -0.90 2.15 -21.81
CA ALA A 244 -0.56 0.73 -21.79
C ALA A 244 -0.96 0.05 -23.11
N PHE A 245 -0.17 -0.95 -23.50
CA PHE A 245 -0.39 -1.70 -24.73
C PHE A 245 -0.83 -3.14 -24.47
N GLY A 246 -1.78 -3.60 -25.28
CA GLY A 246 -2.21 -4.99 -25.32
C GLY A 246 -1.17 -5.90 -25.97
N LYS A 247 -1.44 -7.22 -25.96
CA LYS A 247 -0.56 -8.22 -26.58
C LYS A 247 -0.39 -8.03 -28.09
N ASP A 248 -1.34 -7.38 -28.76
CA ASP A 248 -1.28 -7.02 -30.18
C ASP A 248 -0.50 -5.72 -30.45
N GLY A 249 0.05 -5.09 -29.41
CA GLY A 249 0.81 -3.85 -29.49
C GLY A 249 -0.05 -2.58 -29.59
N LYS A 250 -1.38 -2.67 -29.48
CA LYS A 250 -2.26 -1.49 -29.56
C LYS A 250 -2.52 -0.86 -28.19
N PRO A 251 -2.77 0.46 -28.13
CA PRO A 251 -3.24 1.12 -26.92
C PRO A 251 -4.54 0.51 -26.42
N VAL A 252 -4.62 0.19 -25.12
CA VAL A 252 -5.79 -0.44 -24.50
C VAL A 252 -6.23 0.24 -23.21
N ALA A 253 -5.32 0.93 -22.52
CA ALA A 253 -5.65 1.71 -21.33
C ALA A 253 -4.74 2.94 -21.25
N GLU A 254 -5.23 4.01 -20.63
CA GLU A 254 -4.43 5.17 -20.30
C GLU A 254 -4.75 5.70 -18.91
N LYS A 255 -3.76 6.36 -18.31
CA LYS A 255 -3.93 7.08 -17.04
C LYS A 255 -3.17 8.39 -17.10
N THR A 256 -3.80 9.43 -16.56
CA THR A 256 -3.27 10.79 -16.56
C THR A 256 -3.19 11.32 -15.14
N MET A 257 -2.12 12.06 -14.87
CA MET A 257 -1.90 12.81 -13.65
C MET A 257 -1.46 14.23 -14.03
N VAL A 258 -1.95 15.21 -13.30
CA VAL A 258 -1.67 16.63 -13.56
C VAL A 258 -1.06 17.24 -12.31
N THR A 259 -0.06 18.11 -12.47
CA THR A 259 0.45 18.95 -11.38
C THR A 259 -0.68 19.79 -10.81
N ALA A 260 -1.06 19.50 -9.57
CA ALA A 260 -2.15 20.20 -8.91
C ALA A 260 -1.81 21.67 -8.63
N GLY A 261 -2.81 22.53 -8.74
CA GLY A 261 -2.76 23.90 -8.25
C GLY A 261 -2.80 23.99 -6.73
N LYS A 262 -3.07 25.19 -6.22
CA LYS A 262 -3.19 25.42 -4.77
C LYS A 262 -4.44 24.71 -4.22
N PRO A 263 -4.37 24.13 -3.00
CA PRO A 263 -5.52 23.59 -2.30
C PRO A 263 -6.70 24.56 -2.29
N TYR A 264 -7.89 24.08 -2.62
CA TYR A 264 -9.06 24.93 -2.80
C TYR A 264 -10.35 24.35 -2.21
N GLN A 265 -10.58 23.05 -2.36
CA GLN A 265 -11.81 22.40 -1.93
C GLN A 265 -11.58 20.98 -1.44
N LEU A 266 -12.64 20.38 -0.89
CA LEU A 266 -12.64 19.05 -0.31
C LEU A 266 -13.57 18.14 -1.14
N LEU A 267 -13.06 16.97 -1.52
CA LEU A 267 -13.84 15.88 -2.12
C LEU A 267 -14.14 14.84 -1.04
N LEU A 268 -15.42 14.49 -0.87
CA LEU A 268 -15.91 13.52 0.13
C LEU A 268 -16.48 12.31 -0.59
N GLU A 269 -15.87 11.15 -0.37
CA GLU A 269 -16.20 9.90 -1.05
C GLU A 269 -16.52 8.82 -0.01
N PRO A 270 -17.81 8.61 0.32
CA PRO A 270 -18.23 7.50 1.17
C PRO A 270 -18.07 6.18 0.43
N ASP A 271 -17.56 5.16 1.13
CA ASP A 271 -17.57 3.76 0.66
C ASP A 271 -18.99 3.26 0.38
N ARG A 272 -19.94 3.68 1.22
CA ARG A 272 -21.35 3.35 1.17
C ARG A 272 -22.20 4.55 1.56
N THR A 273 -23.24 4.83 0.78
CA THR A 273 -24.19 5.93 1.07
C THR A 273 -25.40 5.48 1.86
N THR A 274 -25.61 4.17 2.02
CA THR A 274 -26.70 3.58 2.82
C THR A 274 -26.13 2.64 3.88
N LEU A 275 -26.62 2.79 5.11
CA LEU A 275 -26.21 2.04 6.30
C LEU A 275 -27.43 1.38 6.95
N SER A 276 -27.20 0.32 7.69
CA SER A 276 -28.20 -0.29 8.56
C SER A 276 -28.42 0.58 9.80
N ALA A 277 -29.67 0.81 10.21
CA ALA A 277 -30.03 1.56 11.41
C ALA A 277 -29.88 0.71 12.70
N ASP A 278 -28.77 0.00 12.85
CA ASP A 278 -28.51 -0.95 13.95
C ASP A 278 -27.66 -0.39 15.09
N GLY A 279 -27.17 0.85 14.94
CA GLY A 279 -26.26 1.49 15.90
C GLY A 279 -24.79 1.07 15.78
N ASN A 280 -24.45 0.18 14.85
CA ASN A 280 -23.11 -0.41 14.70
C ASN A 280 -22.52 -0.20 13.30
N ASP A 281 -23.35 -0.09 12.26
CA ASP A 281 -22.89 0.06 10.88
C ASP A 281 -22.14 1.38 10.68
N ILE A 282 -21.04 1.34 9.91
CA ILE A 282 -20.11 2.47 9.72
C ILE A 282 -19.86 2.71 8.24
N SER A 283 -20.01 3.96 7.79
CA SER A 283 -19.44 4.38 6.51
C SER A 283 -18.07 5.01 6.72
N PHE A 284 -17.14 4.62 5.85
CA PHE A 284 -15.80 5.17 5.72
C PHE A 284 -15.84 6.24 4.63
N VAL A 285 -15.71 7.51 5.01
CA VAL A 285 -15.73 8.64 4.08
C VAL A 285 -14.30 9.12 3.85
N THR A 286 -13.77 8.84 2.66
CA THR A 286 -12.47 9.39 2.25
C THR A 286 -12.62 10.88 1.98
N VAL A 287 -11.74 11.68 2.58
CA VAL A 287 -11.64 13.12 2.35
C VAL A 287 -10.35 13.41 1.61
N THR A 288 -10.44 13.98 0.42
CA THR A 288 -9.29 14.39 -0.40
C THR A 288 -9.27 15.91 -0.54
N VAL A 289 -8.12 16.54 -0.27
CA VAL A 289 -7.87 17.95 -0.60
C VAL A 289 -7.54 18.05 -2.08
N VAL A 290 -8.31 18.85 -2.80
CA VAL A 290 -8.14 19.06 -4.24
C VAL A 290 -8.03 20.54 -4.58
N ASP A 291 -7.41 20.84 -5.71
CA ASP A 291 -7.34 22.19 -6.25
C ASP A 291 -8.69 22.65 -6.84
N LYS A 292 -8.69 23.83 -7.46
CA LYS A 292 -9.89 24.43 -8.08
C LYS A 292 -10.46 23.60 -9.23
N ASP A 293 -9.63 22.79 -9.88
CA ASP A 293 -9.95 21.98 -11.06
C ASP A 293 -10.24 20.51 -10.68
N GLY A 294 -10.10 20.17 -9.39
CA GLY A 294 -10.38 18.84 -8.86
C GLY A 294 -9.15 17.91 -8.81
N ASN A 295 -7.95 18.40 -9.11
CA ASN A 295 -6.73 17.59 -9.01
C ASN A 295 -6.34 17.40 -7.53
N PRO A 296 -6.04 16.17 -7.08
CA PRO A 296 -5.55 15.92 -5.72
C PRO A 296 -4.28 16.73 -5.43
N CYS A 297 -4.23 17.39 -4.27
CA CYS A 297 -3.05 18.10 -3.80
C CYS A 297 -2.20 17.17 -2.91
N PRO A 298 -1.18 16.49 -3.43
CA PRO A 298 -0.47 15.42 -2.71
C PRO A 298 0.33 15.95 -1.51
N ASP A 299 0.75 17.22 -1.50
CA ASP A 299 1.51 17.82 -0.40
C ASP A 299 0.60 18.48 0.66
N ALA A 300 -0.73 18.41 0.50
CA ALA A 300 -1.64 19.11 1.39
C ALA A 300 -1.70 18.46 2.78
N ALA A 301 -1.32 19.23 3.79
CA ALA A 301 -1.43 18.89 5.21
C ALA A 301 -2.38 19.85 5.93
N ALA A 302 -3.65 19.87 5.52
CA ALA A 302 -4.67 20.78 6.02
C ALA A 302 -5.31 20.24 7.31
N GLN A 303 -5.45 21.07 8.35
CA GLN A 303 -6.26 20.74 9.53
C GLN A 303 -7.74 20.78 9.15
N LEU A 304 -8.43 19.66 9.32
CA LEU A 304 -9.86 19.55 9.04
C LEU A 304 -10.67 19.36 10.32
N GLU A 305 -11.90 19.86 10.31
CA GLU A 305 -12.91 19.71 11.36
C GLU A 305 -14.14 19.00 10.80
N PHE A 306 -14.73 18.10 11.60
CA PHE A 306 -15.83 17.23 11.20
C PHE A 306 -17.09 17.50 12.03
N SER A 307 -18.24 17.55 11.37
CA SER A 307 -19.54 17.64 12.04
C SER A 307 -20.52 16.68 11.39
N VAL A 308 -21.08 15.77 12.18
CA VAL A 308 -22.13 14.83 11.76
C VAL A 308 -23.44 15.23 12.42
N LYS A 309 -24.51 15.34 11.64
CA LYS A 309 -25.87 15.63 12.12
C LYS A 309 -26.86 14.60 11.59
N GLY A 310 -27.97 14.41 12.31
CA GLY A 310 -29.05 13.51 11.90
C GLY A 310 -28.94 12.13 12.55
N ALA A 311 -29.27 11.08 11.80
CA ALA A 311 -29.37 9.71 12.29
C ALA A 311 -28.02 8.98 12.44
N GLY A 312 -26.93 9.72 12.68
CA GLY A 312 -25.56 9.21 12.74
C GLY A 312 -24.66 10.10 13.59
N SER A 313 -23.48 9.59 13.93
CA SER A 313 -22.48 10.30 14.72
C SER A 313 -21.07 10.13 14.15
N PHE A 314 -20.21 11.11 14.41
CA PHE A 314 -18.77 10.98 14.18
C PHE A 314 -18.22 9.89 15.10
N ARG A 315 -17.46 8.93 14.55
CA ARG A 315 -16.88 7.83 15.32
C ARG A 315 -15.36 7.95 15.48
N ALA A 316 -14.68 8.24 14.38
CA ALA A 316 -13.23 8.43 14.35
C ALA A 316 -12.78 9.13 13.06
N ALA A 317 -11.55 9.62 13.04
CA ALA A 317 -10.81 9.95 11.83
C ALA A 317 -9.41 9.33 11.88
N CYS A 318 -8.86 8.98 10.72
CA CYS A 318 -7.49 8.52 10.58
C CYS A 318 -6.87 9.05 9.29
N ASN A 319 -5.62 9.52 9.34
CA ASN A 319 -4.89 10.01 8.17
C ASN A 319 -3.80 9.03 7.70
N GLY A 320 -3.50 7.98 8.48
CA GLY A 320 -2.46 6.99 8.15
C GLY A 320 -1.01 7.49 8.30
N ASP A 321 -0.79 8.69 8.85
CA ASP A 321 0.56 9.18 9.15
C ASP A 321 1.10 8.49 10.41
N ALA A 322 2.17 7.72 10.24
CA ALA A 322 2.81 7.00 11.33
C ALA A 322 3.40 7.90 12.43
N THR A 323 3.59 9.18 12.13
CA THR A 323 4.15 10.19 13.04
C THR A 323 3.07 11.08 13.69
N SER A 324 1.81 10.97 13.26
CA SER A 324 0.73 11.82 13.76
C SER A 324 0.29 11.39 15.15
N LEU A 325 0.34 12.32 16.12
CA LEU A 325 -0.15 12.10 17.48
C LEU A 325 -1.62 12.53 17.67
N GLU A 326 -2.31 12.93 16.61
CA GLU A 326 -3.69 13.40 16.71
C GLU A 326 -4.65 12.27 17.13
N PRO A 327 -5.48 12.47 18.17
CA PRO A 327 -6.39 11.43 18.64
C PRO A 327 -7.48 11.10 17.62
N PHE A 328 -7.67 9.81 17.31
CA PHE A 328 -8.66 9.37 16.33
C PHE A 328 -10.10 9.75 16.67
N HIS A 329 -10.45 9.84 17.96
CA HIS A 329 -11.82 10.04 18.43
C HIS A 329 -12.22 11.51 18.56
N LEU A 330 -11.31 12.45 18.26
CA LEU A 330 -11.64 13.88 18.23
C LEU A 330 -12.10 14.27 16.82
N PRO A 331 -13.08 15.20 16.68
CA PRO A 331 -13.67 15.57 15.41
C PRO A 331 -12.79 16.55 14.62
N ALA A 332 -11.47 16.37 14.66
CA ALA A 332 -10.51 17.14 13.90
C ALA A 332 -9.26 16.30 13.63
N MET A 333 -8.70 16.42 12.44
CA MET A 333 -7.45 15.77 12.07
C MET A 333 -6.81 16.45 10.86
N LYS A 334 -5.48 16.49 10.82
CA LYS A 334 -4.71 16.95 9.68
C LYS A 334 -4.68 15.90 8.58
N THR A 335 -4.82 16.32 7.33
CA THR A 335 -4.59 15.42 6.20
C THR A 335 -3.12 15.01 6.13
N PHE A 336 -2.88 13.78 5.68
CA PHE A 336 -1.55 13.28 5.33
C PHE A 336 -1.53 12.92 3.86
N SER A 337 -0.56 13.46 3.14
CA SER A 337 -0.48 13.44 1.68
C SER A 337 -1.82 13.74 0.99
N GLY A 338 -2.45 14.84 1.42
CA GLY A 338 -3.73 15.33 0.88
C GLY A 338 -4.99 14.57 1.30
N LYS A 339 -4.89 13.50 2.11
CA LYS A 339 -6.03 12.64 2.44
C LYS A 339 -6.16 12.28 3.91
N LEU A 340 -7.38 11.92 4.31
CA LEU A 340 -7.73 11.19 5.52
C LEU A 340 -9.07 10.47 5.33
N VAL A 341 -9.46 9.62 6.28
CA VAL A 341 -10.76 8.93 6.31
C VAL A 341 -11.53 9.31 7.57
N VAL A 342 -12.82 9.63 7.43
CA VAL A 342 -13.77 9.90 8.52
C VAL A 342 -14.75 8.75 8.64
N LEU A 343 -14.88 8.18 9.83
CA LEU A 343 -15.85 7.12 10.13
C LEU A 343 -17.14 7.76 10.66
N VAL A 344 -18.24 7.51 9.95
CA VAL A 344 -19.59 7.92 10.33
C VAL A 344 -20.39 6.70 10.71
N GLN A 345 -20.76 6.60 11.98
CA GLN A 345 -21.51 5.46 12.52
C GLN A 345 -23.01 5.76 12.52
N ALA A 346 -23.80 4.79 12.08
CA ALA A 346 -25.25 4.83 12.18
C ALA A 346 -25.68 4.86 13.65
N THR A 347 -26.79 5.54 13.92
CA THR A 347 -27.52 5.34 15.19
C THR A 347 -28.49 4.17 15.06
N GLY A 348 -29.19 3.80 16.14
CA GLY A 348 -30.30 2.83 16.09
C GLY A 348 -31.60 3.39 15.49
N LYS A 349 -31.54 4.46 14.69
CA LYS A 349 -32.70 5.12 14.07
C LYS A 349 -32.47 5.27 12.58
N ALA A 350 -33.48 4.93 11.79
CA ALA A 350 -33.49 5.23 10.36
C ALA A 350 -33.62 6.74 10.11
N GLY A 351 -33.00 7.24 9.04
CA GLY A 351 -33.06 8.64 8.67
C GLY A 351 -31.82 9.15 7.93
N ASN A 352 -31.79 10.44 7.65
CA ASN A 352 -30.68 11.07 6.96
C ASN A 352 -29.52 11.39 7.91
N ILE A 353 -28.30 11.20 7.42
CA ILE A 353 -27.07 11.66 8.06
C ILE A 353 -26.44 12.71 7.16
N ALA A 354 -25.92 13.77 7.76
CA ALA A 354 -25.15 14.80 7.08
C ALA A 354 -23.77 14.94 7.73
N LEU A 355 -22.72 14.55 7.00
CA LEU A 355 -21.34 14.86 7.35
C LEU A 355 -20.95 16.17 6.67
N THR A 356 -20.43 17.12 7.45
CA THR A 356 -19.83 18.37 6.98
C THR A 356 -18.37 18.41 7.38
N VAL A 357 -17.50 18.75 6.44
CA VAL A 357 -16.05 18.88 6.65
C VAL A 357 -15.60 20.29 6.30
N LYS A 358 -14.77 20.88 7.16
CA LYS A 358 -14.24 22.25 7.00
C LYS A 358 -12.73 22.25 7.20
N GLY A 359 -12.05 23.18 6.54
CA GLY A 359 -10.64 23.47 6.74
C GLY A 359 -10.36 24.93 6.39
N LYS A 360 -9.39 25.54 7.07
CA LYS A 360 -9.04 26.96 6.85
C LYS A 360 -8.59 27.18 5.40
N GLY A 361 -9.21 28.13 4.71
CA GLY A 361 -8.88 28.47 3.31
C GLY A 361 -9.41 27.48 2.27
N LEU A 362 -10.19 26.48 2.67
CA LEU A 362 -10.83 25.52 1.78
C LEU A 362 -12.35 25.74 1.74
N LYS A 363 -12.98 25.48 0.60
CA LYS A 363 -14.44 25.41 0.54
C LYS A 363 -14.96 24.26 1.43
N PRO A 364 -15.91 24.53 2.35
CA PRO A 364 -16.58 23.48 3.09
C PRO A 364 -17.25 22.47 2.16
N ALA A 365 -17.21 21.19 2.53
CA ALA A 365 -17.89 20.13 1.78
C ALA A 365 -18.85 19.38 2.69
N LYS A 366 -19.87 18.77 2.06
CA LYS A 366 -20.91 18.02 2.75
C LYS A 366 -21.27 16.78 1.94
N VAL A 367 -21.47 15.65 2.62
CA VAL A 367 -22.05 14.45 2.02
C VAL A 367 -23.25 13.98 2.84
N ALA A 368 -24.26 13.45 2.14
CA ALA A 368 -25.45 12.87 2.75
C ALA A 368 -25.35 11.34 2.71
N LEU A 369 -25.66 10.70 3.83
CA LEU A 369 -25.83 9.26 3.95
C LEU A 369 -27.25 8.97 4.47
N LEU A 370 -27.69 7.72 4.33
CA LEU A 370 -29.02 7.28 4.74
C LEU A 370 -28.89 6.04 5.63
N THR A 371 -29.57 6.05 6.77
CA THR A 371 -29.77 4.84 7.58
C THR A 371 -31.17 4.28 7.34
N LYS A 372 -31.28 2.95 7.22
CA LYS A 372 -32.56 2.25 7.01
C LYS A 372 -32.78 1.14 8.02
#